data_AF-A0A9C6W818-F1
#
_entry.id   AF-A0A9C6W818-F1
#
_cell.length_a   1.000
_cell.length_b   1.000
_cell.length_c   1.000
_cell.angle_alpha   90.00
_cell.angle_beta   90.00
_cell.angle_gamma   90.00
#
_symmetry.space_group_name_H-M   'P 1'
#
loop_
_entity.id
_entity.type
_entity.pdbx_description
1 polymer ?
#
loop_
_entity_poly.entity_id
_entity_poly.type
_entity_poly.pdbx_seq_one_letter_code
_entity_poly.pdbx_strand_id
1 'polypeptide(L)'
;MWPREDNPTERDRYIDRFLIVFAFLMHCFQAELDAHYLLNNLEDIEDFAAGLPTILLQTEVIVRYVDVINHRDELKDLLKRFYTNIYVPQESDQSVFSRISRQLLGPRMITVFYVATMLNYFQEFVVNILAGGREMIYKQVYFFDNTKMPQYLILIGINFWVGILIITMLFGDLNLLGELLMHLNACYLQLGKDLRLAAARLLESNDSTNIAADYRRELIKILQRNIDLNDFAANLERLFTFRLFISFAASALILCVLLFISYKTNELDMMYYCGDWEQIIYRSDNVEENKKLMKLVILSIELNSTPFSLTGLNYFTVTLTSVVKIVQGAFSYFTFLTSMSSN
;
A
#
# COMPACT_ATOMS: atom_id res chain seq x y z
N MET A 1 0.37 10.09 -17.23
CA MET A 1 0.54 8.70 -16.73
C MET A 1 -0.70 7.85 -16.99
N TRP A 2 -1.89 8.30 -16.61
CA TRP A 2 -3.15 7.64 -16.99
C TRP A 2 -3.41 7.65 -18.51
N PRO A 3 -4.26 6.73 -19.02
CA PRO A 3 -4.64 6.69 -20.43
C PRO A 3 -5.15 8.06 -20.89
N ARG A 4 -4.72 8.48 -22.08
CA ARG A 4 -5.17 9.75 -22.67
C ARG A 4 -6.63 9.66 -23.04
N GLU A 5 -7.31 10.81 -22.97
CA GLU A 5 -8.64 10.99 -23.55
C GLU A 5 -8.66 10.60 -25.04
N ASP A 6 -9.86 10.35 -25.57
CA ASP A 6 -10.02 10.08 -27.00
C ASP A 6 -9.72 11.34 -27.83
N ASN A 7 -8.89 11.19 -28.86
CA ASN A 7 -8.46 12.25 -29.78
C ASN A 7 -7.71 13.45 -29.12
N PRO A 8 -6.57 13.22 -28.44
CA PRO A 8 -5.81 14.30 -27.81
C PRO A 8 -5.20 15.24 -28.86
N THR A 9 -5.19 16.53 -28.57
CA THR A 9 -4.53 17.53 -29.43
C THR A 9 -3.02 17.29 -29.45
N GLU A 10 -2.33 17.75 -30.50
CA GLU A 10 -0.86 17.63 -30.58
C GLU A 10 -0.17 18.27 -29.36
N ARG A 11 -0.68 19.40 -28.87
CA ARG A 11 -0.16 20.07 -27.67
C ARG A 11 -0.23 19.17 -26.43
N ASP A 12 -1.35 18.48 -26.23
CA ASP A 12 -1.52 17.58 -25.08
C ASP A 12 -0.55 16.40 -25.14
N ARG A 13 -0.24 15.91 -26.35
CA ARG A 13 0.73 14.83 -26.55
C ARG A 13 2.14 15.26 -26.15
N TYR A 14 2.54 16.49 -26.50
CA TYR A 14 3.84 17.05 -26.10
C TYR A 14 3.92 17.29 -24.60
N ILE A 15 2.88 17.87 -24.00
CA ILE A 15 2.83 18.11 -22.54
C ILE A 15 2.91 16.79 -21.77
N ASP A 16 2.13 15.78 -22.13
CA ASP A 16 2.15 14.47 -21.47
C ASP A 16 3.54 13.80 -21.58
N ARG A 17 4.17 13.84 -22.76
CA ARG A 17 5.53 13.32 -22.94
C ARG A 17 6.56 14.07 -22.09
N PHE A 18 6.47 15.40 -22.06
CA PHE A 18 7.35 16.22 -21.24
C PHE A 18 7.18 15.90 -19.75
N LEU A 19 5.95 15.81 -19.27
CA LEU A 19 5.66 15.48 -17.86
C LEU A 19 6.15 14.08 -17.49
N ILE A 20 6.03 13.09 -18.38
CA ILE A 20 6.56 11.74 -18.15
C ILE A 20 8.09 11.77 -18.01
N VAL A 21 8.79 12.41 -18.95
CA VAL A 21 10.26 12.52 -18.90
C VAL A 21 10.71 13.30 -17.68
N PHE A 22 10.04 14.42 -17.37
CA PHE A 22 10.33 15.22 -16.20
C PHE A 22 10.14 14.43 -14.90
N ALA A 23 9.01 13.73 -14.75
CA ALA A 23 8.74 12.87 -13.60
C ALA A 23 9.81 11.76 -13.45
N PHE A 24 10.20 11.12 -14.55
CA PHE A 24 11.25 10.11 -14.55
C PHE A 24 12.60 10.67 -14.09
N LEU A 25 13.00 11.84 -14.61
CA LEU A 25 14.25 12.50 -14.20
C LEU A 25 14.25 12.89 -12.72
N MET A 26 13.13 13.41 -12.20
CA MET A 26 13.01 13.73 -10.77
C MET A 26 13.12 12.47 -9.90
N HIS A 27 12.51 11.36 -10.35
CA HIS A 27 12.66 10.07 -9.69
C HIS A 27 14.10 9.54 -9.74
N CYS A 28 14.81 9.67 -10.86
CA CYS A 28 16.21 9.27 -10.94
C CYS A 28 17.08 10.11 -9.99
N PHE A 29 16.88 11.43 -9.99
CA PHE A 29 17.59 12.33 -9.09
C PHE A 29 17.39 11.93 -7.61
N GLN A 30 16.14 11.69 -7.21
CA GLN A 30 15.85 11.32 -5.83
C GLN A 30 16.38 9.92 -5.48
N ALA A 31 16.32 8.96 -6.42
CA ALA A 31 16.89 7.63 -6.21
C ALA A 31 18.42 7.69 -6.05
N GLU A 32 19.09 8.60 -6.76
CA GLU A 32 20.52 8.84 -6.61
C GLU A 32 20.86 9.36 -5.20
N LEU A 33 20.08 10.32 -4.67
CA LEU A 33 20.29 10.85 -3.32
C LEU A 33 20.09 9.79 -2.22
N ASP A 34 19.04 8.98 -2.37
CA ASP A 34 18.75 7.87 -1.45
C ASP A 34 19.85 6.79 -1.54
N ALA A 35 20.33 6.48 -2.74
CA ALA A 35 21.43 5.53 -2.93
C ALA A 35 22.73 6.03 -2.28
N HIS A 36 23.06 7.31 -2.41
CA HIS A 36 24.23 7.90 -1.73
C HIS A 36 24.09 7.87 -0.22
N TYR A 37 22.89 8.12 0.32
CA TYR A 37 22.64 7.96 1.74
C TYR A 37 22.91 6.52 2.21
N LEU A 38 22.42 5.52 1.48
CA LEU A 38 22.68 4.12 1.81
C LEU A 38 24.16 3.74 1.71
N LEU A 39 24.85 4.20 0.66
CA LEU A 39 26.27 3.93 0.45
C LEU A 39 27.14 4.54 1.55
N ASN A 40 26.79 5.75 2.03
CA ASN A 40 27.53 6.41 3.09
C ASN A 40 27.31 5.78 4.47
N ASN A 41 26.23 5.01 4.64
CA ASN A 41 25.88 4.37 5.91
C ASN A 41 25.99 2.83 5.83
N LEU A 42 26.76 2.26 4.89
CA LEU A 42 26.92 0.80 4.76
C LEU A 42 27.46 0.13 6.02
N GLU A 43 28.27 0.84 6.78
CA GLU A 43 28.87 0.37 8.03
C GLU A 43 27.92 0.50 9.22
N ASP A 44 26.91 1.37 9.12
CA ASP A 44 25.88 1.58 10.14
C ASP A 44 24.57 0.90 9.73
N ILE A 45 24.34 -0.29 10.29
CA ILE A 45 23.18 -1.12 9.96
C ILE A 45 21.86 -0.40 10.29
N GLU A 46 21.82 0.45 11.32
CA GLU A 46 20.60 1.14 11.73
C GLU A 46 20.23 2.25 10.75
N ASP A 47 21.21 3.09 10.40
CA ASP A 47 20.98 4.17 9.44
C ASP A 47 20.79 3.62 8.02
N PHE A 48 21.46 2.53 7.65
CA PHE A 48 21.21 1.80 6.41
C PHE A 48 19.78 1.25 6.37
N ALA A 49 19.35 0.56 7.43
CA ALA A 49 17.99 0.02 7.51
C ALA A 49 16.94 1.14 7.46
N ALA A 50 17.20 2.30 8.07
CA ALA A 50 16.29 3.45 8.04
C ALA A 50 16.10 4.04 6.63
N GLY A 51 17.12 4.01 5.76
CA GLY A 51 17.03 4.50 4.38
C GLY A 51 16.49 3.49 3.38
N LEU A 52 16.51 2.20 3.71
CA LEU A 52 16.16 1.13 2.77
C LEU A 52 14.69 1.13 2.33
N PRO A 53 13.69 1.47 3.17
CA PRO A 53 12.30 1.54 2.74
C PRO A 53 12.04 2.59 1.65
N THR A 54 12.71 3.75 1.70
CA THR A 54 12.48 4.82 0.72
C THR A 54 12.97 4.42 -0.67
N ILE A 55 14.18 3.84 -0.76
CA ILE A 55 14.72 3.38 -2.05
C ILE A 55 13.92 2.22 -2.65
N LEU A 56 13.46 1.28 -1.79
CA LEU A 56 12.66 0.13 -2.24
C LEU A 56 11.30 0.59 -2.76
N LEU A 57 10.63 1.49 -2.04
CA LEU A 57 9.35 2.07 -2.44
C LEU A 57 9.48 2.86 -3.75
N GLN A 58 10.54 3.65 -3.86
CA GLN A 58 10.81 4.43 -5.07
C GLN A 58 11.07 3.53 -6.28
N THR A 59 11.86 2.48 -6.10
CA THR A 59 12.14 1.49 -7.15
C THR A 59 10.86 0.76 -7.59
N GLU A 60 10.04 0.33 -6.62
CA GLU A 60 8.73 -0.29 -6.88
C GLU A 60 7.86 0.61 -7.78
N VAL A 61 7.72 1.88 -7.40
CA VAL A 61 6.87 2.84 -8.10
C VAL A 61 7.40 3.13 -9.51
N ILE A 62 8.72 3.27 -9.70
CA ILE A 62 9.32 3.48 -11.03
C ILE A 62 9.00 2.30 -11.95
N VAL A 63 9.17 1.06 -11.47
CA VAL A 63 8.85 -0.14 -12.25
C VAL A 63 7.38 -0.17 -12.65
N ARG A 64 6.47 0.15 -11.72
CA ARG A 64 5.03 0.21 -12.00
C ARG A 64 4.69 1.32 -12.99
N TYR A 65 5.37 2.46 -12.93
CA TYR A 65 5.17 3.53 -13.91
C TYR A 65 5.56 3.11 -15.32
N VAL A 66 6.73 2.49 -15.47
CA VAL A 66 7.18 1.97 -16.76
C VAL A 66 6.16 0.98 -17.31
N ASP A 67 5.67 0.08 -16.45
CA ASP A 67 4.66 -0.90 -16.83
C ASP A 67 3.33 -0.25 -17.29
N VAL A 68 2.80 0.74 -16.56
CA VAL A 68 1.58 1.47 -16.96
C VAL A 68 1.78 2.23 -18.27
N ILE A 69 2.96 2.85 -18.46
CA ILE A 69 3.27 3.58 -19.69
C ILE A 69 3.32 2.63 -20.88
N ASN A 70 3.92 1.45 -20.71
CA ASN A 70 4.03 0.44 -21.77
C ASN A 70 2.68 -0.17 -22.15
N HIS A 71 1.78 -0.38 -21.19
CA HIS A 71 0.47 -0.99 -21.42
C HIS A 71 -0.68 0.03 -21.44
N ARG A 72 -0.37 1.32 -21.65
CA ARG A 72 -1.34 2.43 -21.59
C ARG A 72 -2.55 2.27 -22.50
N ASP A 73 -2.34 1.73 -23.70
CA ASP A 73 -3.38 1.61 -24.72
C ASP A 73 -4.26 0.38 -24.44
N GLU A 74 -3.65 -0.72 -24.00
CA GLU A 74 -4.38 -1.91 -23.53
C GLU A 74 -5.23 -1.60 -22.29
N LEU A 75 -4.69 -0.80 -21.36
CA LEU A 75 -5.45 -0.32 -20.20
C LEU A 75 -6.64 0.55 -20.63
N LYS A 76 -6.45 1.40 -21.65
CA LYS A 76 -7.52 2.22 -22.22
C LYS A 76 -8.64 1.35 -22.80
N ASP A 77 -8.29 0.32 -23.56
CA ASP A 77 -9.24 -0.59 -24.17
C ASP A 77 -9.98 -1.42 -23.11
N LEU A 78 -9.28 -1.86 -22.05
CA LEU A 78 -9.88 -2.49 -20.88
C LEU A 78 -10.92 -1.58 -20.22
N LEU A 79 -10.58 -0.31 -19.99
CA LEU A 79 -11.48 0.67 -19.40
C LEU A 79 -12.72 0.92 -20.27
N LYS A 80 -12.55 1.00 -21.60
CA LYS A 80 -13.69 1.12 -22.53
C LYS A 80 -14.63 -0.07 -22.45
N ARG A 81 -14.07 -1.30 -22.45
CA ARG A 81 -14.86 -2.53 -22.26
C ARG A 81 -15.56 -2.57 -20.91
N PHE A 82 -14.87 -2.12 -19.86
CA PHE A 82 -15.44 -2.02 -18.52
C PHE A 82 -16.68 -1.14 -18.49
N TYR A 83 -16.59 0.11 -18.93
CA TYR A 83 -17.73 1.04 -18.90
C TYR A 83 -18.88 0.63 -19.81
N THR A 84 -18.60 -0.12 -20.88
CA THR A 84 -19.63 -0.55 -21.83
C THR A 84 -20.37 -1.80 -21.35
N ASN A 85 -19.65 -2.79 -20.81
CA ASN A 85 -20.18 -4.16 -20.63
C ASN A 85 -20.24 -4.63 -19.16
N ILE A 86 -19.43 -4.05 -18.28
CA ILE A 86 -19.22 -4.56 -16.91
C ILE A 86 -19.72 -3.58 -15.86
N TYR A 87 -19.63 -2.28 -16.13
CA TYR A 87 -20.06 -1.25 -15.20
C TYR A 87 -21.56 -1.37 -14.95
N VAL A 88 -21.92 -1.44 -13.68
CA VAL A 88 -23.31 -1.55 -13.23
C VAL A 88 -23.72 -0.16 -12.75
N PRO A 89 -24.48 0.61 -13.54
CA PRO A 89 -24.91 1.93 -13.12
C PRO A 89 -25.91 1.84 -11.98
N GLN A 90 -25.92 2.85 -11.12
CA GLN A 90 -26.83 2.94 -9.97
C GLN A 90 -28.31 2.83 -10.36
N GLU A 91 -28.67 3.32 -11.55
CA GLU A 91 -30.02 3.29 -12.11
C GLU A 91 -30.51 1.87 -12.48
N SER A 92 -29.59 0.94 -12.76
CA SER A 92 -29.93 -0.42 -13.19
C SER A 92 -30.28 -1.36 -12.04
N ASP A 93 -29.50 -1.33 -10.96
CA ASP A 93 -29.73 -2.16 -9.77
C ASP A 93 -29.13 -1.48 -8.52
N GLN A 94 -29.97 -0.70 -7.83
CA GLN A 94 -29.59 0.03 -6.63
C GLN A 94 -29.10 -0.90 -5.49
N SER A 95 -29.61 -2.13 -5.44
CA SER A 95 -29.25 -3.10 -4.40
C SER A 95 -27.83 -3.62 -4.62
N VAL A 96 -27.44 -3.86 -5.87
CA VAL A 96 -26.10 -4.31 -6.23
C VAL A 96 -25.10 -3.15 -6.13
N PHE A 97 -25.47 -1.96 -6.60
CA PHE A 97 -24.62 -0.78 -6.55
C PHE A 97 -24.28 -0.34 -5.11
N SER A 98 -25.26 -0.35 -4.21
CA SER A 98 -25.02 -0.03 -2.79
C SER A 98 -24.08 -1.04 -2.13
N ARG A 99 -24.14 -2.32 -2.53
CA ARG A 99 -23.22 -3.34 -2.05
C ARG A 99 -21.80 -3.14 -2.56
N ILE A 100 -21.63 -2.82 -3.85
CA ILE A 100 -20.33 -2.47 -4.45
C ILE A 100 -19.73 -1.26 -3.71
N SER A 101 -20.52 -0.20 -3.54
CA SER A 101 -20.09 1.03 -2.84
C SER A 101 -19.61 0.75 -1.42
N ARG A 102 -20.29 -0.14 -0.68
CA ARG A 102 -19.89 -0.54 0.66
C ARG A 102 -18.57 -1.33 0.67
N GLN A 103 -18.35 -2.19 -0.34
CA GLN A 103 -17.10 -2.95 -0.47
C GLN A 103 -15.91 -2.07 -0.86
N LEU A 104 -16.14 -1.02 -1.65
CA LEU A 104 -15.12 -0.04 -2.04
C LEU A 104 -14.73 0.92 -0.90
N LEU A 105 -15.45 0.91 0.21
CA LEU A 105 -15.15 1.77 1.34
C LEU A 105 -13.76 1.48 1.93
N GLY A 106 -13.33 0.22 1.96
CA GLY A 106 -11.99 -0.17 2.42
C GLY A 106 -10.86 0.49 1.60
N PRO A 107 -10.77 0.25 0.28
CA PRO A 107 -9.81 0.91 -0.59
C PRO A 107 -9.85 2.46 -0.52
N ARG A 108 -11.06 3.03 -0.41
CA ARG A 108 -11.22 4.49 -0.24
C ARG A 108 -10.64 4.99 1.10
N MET A 109 -10.81 4.25 2.19
CA MET A 109 -10.17 4.58 3.47
C MET A 109 -8.65 4.55 3.39
N ILE A 110 -8.07 3.59 2.65
CA ILE A 110 -6.62 3.54 2.40
C ILE A 110 -6.14 4.82 1.70
N THR A 111 -6.93 5.34 0.76
CA THR A 111 -6.63 6.62 0.09
C THR A 111 -6.59 7.79 1.07
N VAL A 112 -7.53 7.83 2.03
CA VAL A 112 -7.54 8.85 3.09
C VAL A 112 -6.27 8.78 3.93
N PHE A 113 -5.81 7.57 4.30
CA PHE A 113 -4.56 7.40 5.04
C PHE A 113 -3.36 7.93 4.25
N TYR A 114 -3.25 7.63 2.96
CA TYR A 114 -2.16 8.15 2.13
C TYR A 114 -2.17 9.69 2.03
N VAL A 115 -3.35 10.30 1.89
CA VAL A 115 -3.48 11.76 1.89
C VAL A 115 -3.10 12.33 3.26
N ALA A 116 -3.52 11.69 4.35
CA ALA A 116 -3.14 12.09 5.70
C ALA A 116 -1.62 12.03 5.93
N THR A 117 -0.95 10.99 5.43
CA THR A 117 0.52 10.89 5.45
C THR A 117 1.17 12.04 4.70
N MET A 118 0.67 12.43 3.52
CA MET A 118 1.19 13.58 2.80
C MET A 118 1.01 14.89 3.57
N LEU A 119 -0.14 15.08 4.22
CA LEU A 119 -0.39 16.24 5.07
C LEU A 119 0.53 16.27 6.30
N ASN A 120 0.84 15.11 6.87
CA ASN A 120 1.77 14.99 7.98
C ASN A 120 3.19 15.40 7.57
N TYR A 121 3.70 14.93 6.43
CA TYR A 121 4.99 15.39 5.89
C TYR A 121 5.01 16.91 5.61
N PHE A 122 3.89 17.46 5.12
CA PHE A 122 3.76 18.90 4.94
C PHE A 122 3.81 19.66 6.27
N GLN A 123 3.14 19.15 7.30
CA GLN A 123 3.18 19.72 8.63
C GLN A 123 4.59 19.70 9.22
N GLU A 124 5.29 18.56 9.13
CA GLU A 124 6.67 18.43 9.62
C GLU A 124 7.61 19.43 8.95
N PHE A 125 7.49 19.60 7.62
CA PHE A 125 8.21 20.62 6.87
C PHE A 125 7.95 22.05 7.41
N VAL A 126 6.68 22.42 7.63
CA VAL A 126 6.33 23.76 8.16
C VAL A 126 6.92 23.97 9.55
N VAL A 127 6.79 22.97 10.43
CA VAL A 127 7.36 23.03 11.79
C VAL A 127 8.87 23.16 11.75
N ASN A 128 9.56 22.39 10.89
CA ASN A 128 11.01 22.45 10.72
C ASN A 128 11.46 23.86 10.31
N ILE A 129 10.79 24.49 9.34
CA ILE A 129 11.10 25.86 8.93
C ILE A 129 10.89 26.86 10.07
N LEU A 130 9.76 26.77 10.79
CA LEU A 130 9.42 27.67 11.89
C LEU A 130 10.39 27.55 13.06
N ALA A 131 10.90 26.34 13.32
CA ALA A 131 11.93 26.07 14.32
C ALA A 131 13.34 26.54 13.88
N GLY A 132 13.49 27.06 12.66
CA GLY A 132 14.78 27.46 12.09
C GLY A 132 15.61 26.30 11.52
N GLY A 133 15.07 25.08 11.53
CA GLY A 133 15.67 23.90 10.94
C GLY A 133 15.67 23.93 9.41
N ARG A 134 16.56 23.16 8.80
CA ARG A 134 16.69 22.98 7.34
C ARG A 134 16.86 21.50 7.00
N GLU A 135 16.17 20.65 7.76
CA GLU A 135 16.22 19.22 7.55
C GLU A 135 15.34 18.84 6.36
N MET A 136 15.79 17.84 5.62
CA MET A 136 15.04 17.30 4.49
C MET A 136 13.97 16.32 4.97
N ILE A 137 12.90 16.18 4.19
CA ILE A 137 11.76 15.29 4.50
C ILE A 137 12.22 13.83 4.59
N TYR A 138 13.17 13.45 3.75
CA TYR A 138 13.77 12.12 3.75
C TYR A 138 15.26 12.23 4.11
N LYS A 139 15.79 11.16 4.72
CA LYS A 139 17.22 11.03 5.01
C LYS A 139 17.99 10.89 3.68
N GLN A 140 18.55 12.00 3.20
CA GLN A 140 19.19 12.11 1.90
C GLN A 140 20.52 12.84 2.02
N VAL A 141 21.50 12.44 1.21
CA VAL A 141 22.80 13.12 1.14
C VAL A 141 22.93 13.88 -0.17
N TYR A 142 23.25 15.17 -0.06
CA TYR A 142 23.42 16.07 -1.20
C TYR A 142 24.90 16.41 -1.39
N PHE A 143 25.35 16.48 -2.64
CA PHE A 143 26.73 16.87 -3.00
C PHE A 143 27.03 18.36 -2.82
N PHE A 144 26.04 19.15 -2.43
CA PHE A 144 26.15 20.59 -2.24
C PHE A 144 25.43 20.97 -0.96
N ASP A 145 25.77 22.15 -0.44
CA ASP A 145 25.12 22.72 0.73
C ASP A 145 23.64 22.99 0.45
N ASN A 146 22.78 22.12 1.00
CA ASN A 146 21.34 22.14 0.84
C ASN A 146 20.63 23.00 1.90
N THR A 147 21.38 23.65 2.81
CA THR A 147 20.82 24.46 3.90
C THR A 147 20.45 25.89 3.47
N LYS A 148 20.97 26.34 2.33
CA LYS A 148 20.66 27.67 1.76
C LYS A 148 19.21 27.73 1.30
N MET A 149 18.48 28.74 1.77
CA MET A 149 17.03 28.85 1.57
C MET A 149 16.52 28.65 0.12
N PRO A 150 17.10 29.29 -0.91
CA PRO A 150 16.62 29.09 -2.28
C PRO A 150 16.77 27.65 -2.76
N GLN A 151 17.87 26.99 -2.40
CA GLN A 151 18.14 25.60 -2.78
C GLN A 151 17.26 24.64 -1.99
N TYR A 152 17.14 24.87 -0.68
CA TYR A 152 16.25 24.12 0.21
C TYR A 152 14.81 24.09 -0.30
N LEU A 153 14.24 25.26 -0.64
CA LEU A 153 12.85 25.35 -1.12
C LEU A 153 12.63 24.60 -2.45
N ILE A 154 13.59 24.66 -3.37
CA ILE A 154 13.51 23.91 -4.64
C ILE A 154 13.55 22.40 -4.36
N LEU A 155 14.47 21.95 -3.51
CA LEU A 155 14.62 20.54 -3.16
C LEU A 155 13.39 19.98 -2.44
N ILE A 156 12.83 20.73 -1.51
CA ILE A 156 11.57 20.37 -0.87
C ILE A 156 10.43 20.29 -1.89
N GLY A 157 10.35 21.25 -2.83
CA GLY A 157 9.37 21.20 -3.91
C GLY A 157 9.47 19.93 -4.75
N ILE A 158 10.70 19.50 -5.07
CA ILE A 158 10.95 18.24 -5.79
C ILE A 158 10.52 17.03 -4.94
N ASN A 159 10.88 17.00 -3.65
CA ASN A 159 10.50 15.92 -2.75
C ASN A 159 8.98 15.78 -2.62
N PHE A 160 8.24 16.89 -2.50
CA PHE A 160 6.78 16.85 -2.49
C PHE A 160 6.21 16.40 -3.84
N TRP A 161 6.77 16.87 -4.96
CA TRP A 161 6.33 16.44 -6.28
C TRP A 161 6.48 14.92 -6.46
N VAL A 162 7.65 14.37 -6.12
CA VAL A 162 7.91 12.93 -6.16
C VAL A 162 7.02 12.17 -5.16
N GLY A 163 6.83 12.70 -3.95
CA GLY A 163 5.92 12.12 -2.96
C GLY A 163 4.47 12.03 -3.45
N ILE A 164 3.97 13.09 -4.10
CA ILE A 164 2.63 13.10 -4.75
C ILE A 164 2.56 12.00 -5.80
N LEU A 165 3.57 11.91 -6.68
CA LEU A 165 3.64 10.87 -7.69
C LEU A 165 3.57 9.48 -7.06
N ILE A 166 4.43 9.19 -6.08
CA ILE A 166 4.45 7.89 -5.37
C ILE A 166 3.07 7.56 -4.81
N ILE A 167 2.48 8.48 -4.05
CA ILE A 167 1.21 8.26 -3.38
C ILE A 167 0.07 8.06 -4.39
N THR A 168 -0.01 8.91 -5.41
CA THR A 168 -1.06 8.82 -6.45
C THR A 168 -0.98 7.53 -7.25
N MET A 169 0.22 7.02 -7.51
CA MET A 169 0.39 5.72 -8.15
C MET A 169 -0.07 4.57 -7.25
N LEU A 170 0.32 4.60 -5.97
CA LEU A 170 -0.04 3.57 -5.00
C LEU A 170 -1.55 3.43 -4.85
N PHE A 171 -2.25 4.52 -4.50
CA PHE A 171 -3.70 4.43 -4.31
C PHE A 171 -4.46 4.35 -5.62
N GLY A 172 -3.98 5.00 -6.70
CA GLY A 172 -4.69 5.07 -7.97
C GLY A 172 -4.83 3.70 -8.64
N ASP A 173 -3.73 2.94 -8.71
CA ASP A 173 -3.70 1.60 -9.30
C ASP A 173 -4.48 0.59 -8.43
N LEU A 174 -4.38 0.67 -7.10
CA LEU A 174 -5.14 -0.17 -6.17
C LEU A 174 -6.65 0.11 -6.22
N ASN A 175 -7.05 1.38 -6.25
CA ASN A 175 -8.46 1.76 -6.36
C ASN A 175 -9.03 1.35 -7.71
N LEU A 176 -8.28 1.53 -8.80
CA LEU A 176 -8.73 1.11 -10.12
C LEU A 176 -8.97 -0.40 -10.15
N LEU A 177 -7.99 -1.20 -9.72
CA LEU A 177 -8.13 -2.64 -9.65
C LEU A 177 -9.32 -3.06 -8.76
N GLY A 178 -9.47 -2.40 -7.61
CA GLY A 178 -10.60 -2.63 -6.69
C GLY A 178 -11.95 -2.37 -7.36
N GLU A 179 -12.10 -1.24 -8.06
CA GLU A 179 -13.33 -0.88 -8.78
C GLU A 179 -13.68 -1.94 -9.84
N LEU A 180 -12.70 -2.31 -10.68
CA LEU A 180 -12.89 -3.28 -11.75
C LEU A 180 -13.32 -4.66 -11.19
N LEU A 181 -12.65 -5.15 -10.14
CA LEU A 181 -12.95 -6.44 -9.52
C LEU A 181 -14.32 -6.45 -8.83
N MET A 182 -14.70 -5.38 -8.14
CA MET A 182 -15.98 -5.32 -7.43
C MET A 182 -17.17 -5.33 -8.39
N HIS A 183 -17.07 -4.58 -9.49
CA HIS A 183 -18.09 -4.59 -10.55
C HIS A 183 -18.14 -5.92 -11.30
N LEU A 184 -16.98 -6.52 -11.60
CA LEU A 184 -16.92 -7.85 -12.23
C LEU A 184 -17.57 -8.93 -11.35
N ASN A 185 -17.25 -8.94 -10.05
CA ASN A 185 -17.87 -9.84 -9.07
C ASN A 185 -19.40 -9.64 -9.00
N ALA A 186 -19.85 -8.38 -9.05
CA ALA A 186 -21.28 -8.07 -9.08
C ALA A 186 -21.97 -8.66 -10.33
N CYS A 187 -21.34 -8.59 -11.51
CA CYS A 187 -21.86 -9.22 -12.72
C CYS A 187 -21.98 -10.74 -12.58
N TYR A 188 -20.99 -11.43 -12.00
CA TYR A 188 -21.09 -12.88 -11.73
C TYR A 188 -22.26 -13.23 -10.81
N LEU A 189 -22.50 -12.40 -9.80
CA LEU A 189 -23.63 -12.60 -8.89
C LEU A 189 -24.98 -12.33 -9.55
N GLN A 190 -25.04 -11.35 -10.45
CA GLN A 190 -26.22 -11.11 -11.29
C GLN A 190 -26.52 -12.32 -12.17
N LEU A 191 -25.53 -12.95 -12.80
CA LEU A 191 -25.76 -14.19 -13.58
C LEU A 191 -26.46 -15.28 -12.77
N GLY A 192 -26.03 -15.49 -11.51
CA GLY A 192 -26.66 -16.46 -10.62
C GLY A 192 -28.10 -16.09 -10.25
N LYS A 193 -28.39 -14.80 -10.05
CA LYS A 193 -29.75 -14.30 -9.80
C LYS A 193 -30.63 -14.46 -11.03
N ASP A 194 -30.13 -14.07 -12.21
CA ASP A 194 -30.84 -14.13 -13.49
C ASP A 194 -31.24 -15.57 -13.82
N LEU A 195 -30.36 -16.54 -13.58
CA LEU A 195 -30.66 -17.96 -13.77
C LEU A 195 -31.80 -18.44 -12.85
N ARG A 196 -31.75 -18.07 -11.57
CA ARG A 196 -32.79 -18.44 -10.60
C ARG A 196 -34.14 -17.81 -10.95
N LEU A 197 -34.14 -16.55 -11.39
CA LEU A 197 -35.34 -15.84 -11.83
C LEU A 197 -35.89 -16.42 -13.14
N ALA A 198 -35.02 -16.82 -14.07
CA ALA A 198 -35.44 -17.53 -15.28
C ALA A 198 -36.08 -18.89 -14.96
N ALA A 199 -35.46 -19.67 -14.06
CA ALA A 199 -36.00 -20.94 -13.60
C ALA A 199 -37.37 -20.77 -12.92
N ALA A 200 -37.49 -19.83 -11.98
CA ALA A 200 -38.74 -19.56 -11.27
C ALA A 200 -39.87 -19.16 -12.24
N ARG A 201 -39.60 -18.22 -13.16
CA ARG A 201 -40.57 -17.80 -14.18
C ARG A 201 -41.06 -18.94 -15.07
N LEU A 202 -40.17 -19.86 -15.45
CA LEU A 202 -40.53 -21.00 -16.28
C LEU A 202 -41.32 -22.06 -15.49
N LEU A 203 -41.02 -22.26 -14.21
CA LEU A 203 -41.76 -23.16 -13.32
C LEU A 203 -43.17 -22.65 -12.97
N GLU A 204 -43.36 -21.33 -12.94
CA GLU A 204 -44.66 -20.68 -12.72
C GLU A 204 -45.49 -20.56 -14.02
N SER A 205 -44.90 -20.86 -15.19
CA SER A 205 -45.61 -20.73 -16.47
C SER A 205 -46.61 -21.87 -16.70
N ASN A 206 -47.80 -21.53 -17.22
CA ASN A 206 -48.85 -22.50 -17.53
C ASN A 206 -48.53 -23.39 -18.76
N ASP A 207 -47.53 -23.03 -19.56
CA ASP A 207 -47.11 -23.79 -20.76
C ASP A 207 -45.98 -24.76 -20.40
N SER A 208 -46.36 -25.98 -19.99
CA SER A 208 -45.43 -27.03 -19.60
C SER A 208 -44.73 -27.73 -20.77
N THR A 209 -45.17 -27.46 -22.00
CA THR A 209 -44.78 -28.21 -23.19
C THR A 209 -43.34 -27.93 -23.61
N ASN A 210 -42.83 -26.71 -23.36
CA ASN A 210 -41.51 -26.25 -23.83
C ASN A 210 -40.55 -25.78 -22.72
N ILE A 211 -40.88 -25.97 -21.43
CA ILE A 211 -40.09 -25.48 -20.27
C ILE A 211 -38.60 -25.83 -20.39
N ALA A 212 -38.27 -27.07 -20.76
CA ALA A 212 -36.88 -27.50 -20.88
C ALA A 212 -36.14 -26.82 -22.04
N ALA A 213 -36.82 -26.59 -23.16
CA ALA A 213 -36.24 -25.91 -24.32
C ALA A 213 -36.02 -24.42 -24.05
N ASP A 214 -36.92 -23.80 -23.30
CA ASP A 214 -36.84 -22.40 -22.89
C ASP A 214 -35.79 -22.17 -21.82
N TYR A 215 -35.72 -23.07 -20.82
CA TYR A 215 -34.66 -23.05 -19.81
C TYR A 215 -33.28 -23.23 -20.45
N ARG A 216 -33.15 -24.16 -21.42
CA ARG A 216 -31.90 -24.34 -22.18
C ARG A 216 -31.50 -23.06 -22.92
N ARG A 217 -32.44 -22.33 -23.52
CA ARG A 217 -32.16 -21.05 -24.19
C ARG A 217 -31.65 -19.99 -23.23
N GLU A 218 -32.30 -19.83 -22.07
CA GLU A 218 -31.85 -18.87 -21.05
C GLU A 218 -30.49 -19.27 -20.45
N LEU A 219 -30.26 -20.57 -20.23
CA LEU A 219 -28.97 -21.07 -19.77
C LEU A 219 -27.84 -20.78 -20.78
N ILE A 220 -28.08 -20.97 -22.08
CA ILE A 220 -27.10 -20.65 -23.12
C ILE A 220 -26.74 -19.16 -23.10
N LYS A 221 -27.73 -18.26 -22.98
CA LYS A 221 -27.48 -16.81 -22.87
C LYS A 221 -26.61 -16.47 -21.65
N ILE A 222 -26.90 -17.08 -20.51
CA ILE A 222 -26.15 -16.87 -19.26
C ILE A 222 -24.72 -17.42 -19.38
N LEU A 223 -24.54 -18.58 -20.02
CA LEU A 223 -23.22 -19.15 -20.29
C LEU A 223 -22.40 -18.29 -21.24
N GLN A 224 -22.99 -17.73 -22.30
CA GLN A 224 -22.31 -16.78 -23.18
C GLN A 224 -21.84 -15.54 -22.42
N ARG A 225 -22.71 -14.94 -21.60
CA ARG A 225 -22.32 -13.80 -20.76
C ARG A 225 -21.23 -14.18 -19.75
N ASN A 226 -21.24 -15.39 -19.19
CA ASN A 226 -20.16 -15.88 -18.32
C ASN A 226 -18.81 -15.97 -19.05
N ILE A 227 -18.81 -16.46 -20.29
CA ILE A 227 -17.61 -16.52 -21.14
C ILE A 227 -17.06 -15.10 -21.37
N ASP A 228 -17.92 -14.13 -21.67
CA ASP A 228 -17.51 -12.73 -21.88
C ASP A 228 -16.91 -12.12 -20.60
N LEU A 229 -17.49 -12.42 -19.43
CA LEU A 229 -16.92 -11.99 -18.14
C LEU A 229 -15.55 -12.63 -17.87
N ASN A 230 -15.38 -13.91 -18.22
CA ASN A 230 -14.10 -14.60 -18.05
C ASN A 230 -13.03 -14.05 -18.99
N ASP A 231 -13.38 -13.69 -20.23
CA ASP A 231 -12.45 -13.01 -21.16
C ASP A 231 -12.02 -11.65 -20.60
N PHE A 232 -12.96 -10.88 -20.05
CA PHE A 232 -12.62 -9.62 -19.37
C PHE A 232 -11.71 -9.85 -18.16
N ALA A 233 -12.01 -10.85 -17.32
CA ALA A 233 -11.20 -11.21 -16.15
C ALA A 233 -9.77 -11.59 -16.53
N ALA A 234 -9.59 -12.41 -17.58
CA ALA A 234 -8.29 -12.82 -18.08
C ALA A 234 -7.47 -11.63 -18.62
N ASN A 235 -8.13 -10.70 -19.31
CA ASN A 235 -7.48 -9.47 -19.78
C ASN A 235 -7.05 -8.57 -18.61
N LEU A 236 -7.88 -8.46 -17.57
CA LEU A 236 -7.55 -7.73 -16.35
C LEU A 236 -6.36 -8.38 -15.62
N GLU A 237 -6.36 -9.70 -15.46
CA GLU A 237 -5.26 -10.43 -14.82
C GLU A 237 -3.94 -10.20 -15.58
N ARG A 238 -3.94 -10.37 -16.91
CA ARG A 238 -2.76 -10.15 -17.75
C ARG A 238 -2.15 -8.76 -17.54
N LEU A 239 -2.98 -7.73 -17.39
CA LEU A 239 -2.54 -6.33 -17.27
C LEU A 239 -2.05 -5.94 -15.86
N PHE A 240 -2.50 -6.62 -14.81
CA PHE A 240 -2.18 -6.24 -13.42
C PHE A 240 -1.27 -7.23 -12.70
N THR A 241 -1.11 -8.47 -13.18
CA THR A 241 -0.32 -9.52 -12.50
C THR A 241 1.12 -9.10 -12.21
N PHE A 242 1.79 -8.45 -13.18
CA PHE A 242 3.16 -8.00 -12.97
C PHE A 242 3.24 -6.91 -11.88
N ARG A 243 2.37 -5.89 -11.93
CA ARG A 243 2.33 -4.83 -10.91
C ARG A 243 2.03 -5.39 -9.53
N LEU A 244 1.08 -6.31 -9.42
CA LEU A 244 0.74 -6.98 -8.18
C LEU A 244 1.93 -7.76 -7.61
N PHE A 245 2.64 -8.52 -8.44
CA PHE A 245 3.83 -9.26 -8.02
C PHE A 245 4.90 -8.31 -7.43
N ILE A 246 5.20 -7.21 -8.12
CA ILE A 246 6.18 -6.22 -7.68
C ILE A 246 5.75 -5.57 -6.36
N SER A 247 4.48 -5.17 -6.22
CA SER A 247 3.97 -4.58 -4.97
C SER A 247 4.02 -5.56 -3.79
N PHE A 248 3.69 -6.84 -4.00
CA PHE A 248 3.80 -7.85 -2.93
C PHE A 248 5.25 -8.12 -2.53
N ALA A 249 6.16 -8.22 -3.50
CA ALA A 249 7.59 -8.43 -3.23
C ALA A 249 8.20 -7.25 -2.47
N ALA A 250 7.94 -6.02 -2.91
CA ALA A 250 8.42 -4.80 -2.26
C ALA A 250 7.84 -4.66 -0.84
N SER A 251 6.53 -4.89 -0.68
CA SER A 251 5.89 -4.84 0.65
C SER A 251 6.48 -5.85 1.63
N ALA A 252 6.80 -7.07 1.18
CA ALA A 252 7.44 -8.08 2.02
C ALA A 252 8.84 -7.63 2.48
N LEU A 253 9.64 -7.07 1.58
CA LEU A 253 10.98 -6.55 1.92
C LEU A 253 10.89 -5.36 2.89
N ILE A 254 10.02 -4.38 2.60
CA ILE A 254 9.81 -3.22 3.47
C ILE A 254 9.35 -3.68 4.86
N LEU A 255 8.42 -4.64 4.94
CA LEU A 255 7.96 -5.18 6.22
C LEU A 255 9.12 -5.81 7.02
N CYS A 256 9.97 -6.61 6.37
CA CYS A 256 11.14 -7.20 7.03
C CYS A 256 12.07 -6.13 7.61
N VAL A 257 12.34 -5.06 6.85
CA VAL A 257 13.20 -3.96 7.30
C VAL A 257 12.55 -3.20 8.46
N LEU A 258 11.26 -2.88 8.37
CA LEU A 258 10.53 -2.18 9.43
C LEU A 258 10.47 -3.02 10.72
N LEU A 259 10.32 -4.35 10.61
CA LEU A 259 10.36 -5.25 11.76
C LEU A 259 11.76 -5.28 12.40
N PHE A 260 12.83 -5.27 11.59
CA PHE A 260 14.20 -5.18 12.08
C PHE A 260 14.45 -3.87 12.83
N ILE A 261 14.03 -2.73 12.26
CA ILE A 261 14.13 -1.42 12.91
C ILE A 261 13.34 -1.43 14.23
N SER A 262 12.09 -1.89 14.22
CA SER A 262 11.25 -1.94 15.41
C SER A 262 11.83 -2.82 16.51
N TYR A 263 12.48 -3.94 16.15
CA TYR A 263 13.18 -4.78 17.12
C TYR A 263 14.35 -4.05 17.78
N LYS A 264 15.12 -3.28 17.00
CA LYS A 264 16.24 -2.49 17.51
C LYS A 264 15.80 -1.29 18.34
N THR A 265 14.69 -0.63 17.98
CA THR A 265 14.12 0.46 18.78
C THR A 265 13.62 -0.03 20.15
N ASN A 266 13.35 -1.34 20.31
CA ASN A 266 13.04 -1.95 21.62
C ASN A 266 14.25 -2.13 22.54
N GLU A 267 15.44 -1.61 22.22
CA GLU A 267 16.55 -1.52 23.18
C GLU A 267 16.21 -0.69 24.44
N LEU A 268 15.08 0.05 24.46
CA LEU A 268 14.51 0.64 25.68
C LEU A 268 14.10 -0.42 26.72
N ASP A 269 13.61 -1.58 26.28
CA ASP A 269 13.28 -2.72 27.17
C ASP A 269 14.58 -3.31 27.76
N MET A 270 15.65 -3.39 26.95
CA MET A 270 16.96 -3.85 27.38
C MET A 270 17.72 -2.83 28.25
N MET A 271 17.44 -1.52 28.13
CA MET A 271 18.09 -0.47 28.92
C MET A 271 17.88 -0.69 30.43
N TYR A 272 16.71 -1.18 30.83
CA TYR A 272 16.44 -1.52 32.23
C TYR A 272 17.15 -2.80 32.67
N TYR A 273 17.35 -3.78 31.80
CA TYR A 273 18.11 -5.00 32.12
C TYR A 273 19.63 -4.79 32.09
N CYS A 274 20.13 -3.89 31.25
CA CYS A 274 21.56 -3.55 31.10
C CYS A 274 22.01 -2.38 31.99
N GLY A 275 21.12 -1.76 32.76
CA GLY A 275 21.41 -0.56 33.55
C GLY A 275 22.15 -0.79 34.88
N ASP A 276 22.67 -1.99 35.14
CA ASP A 276 23.40 -2.38 36.37
C ASP A 276 22.72 -1.97 37.70
N TRP A 277 21.41 -1.70 37.69
CA TRP A 277 20.65 -1.24 38.87
C TRP A 277 20.70 -2.27 40.01
N GLU A 278 20.82 -3.55 39.66
CA GLU A 278 21.03 -4.66 40.60
C GLU A 278 22.31 -4.47 41.42
N GLN A 279 23.38 -3.96 40.82
CA GLN A 279 24.64 -3.67 41.51
C GLN A 279 24.51 -2.48 42.45
N ILE A 280 23.69 -1.48 42.11
CA ILE A 280 23.41 -0.30 42.95
C ILE A 280 22.64 -0.73 44.20
N ILE A 281 21.64 -1.61 44.04
CA ILE A 281 20.88 -2.16 45.18
C ILE A 281 21.79 -3.02 46.07
N TYR A 282 22.67 -3.83 45.49
CA TYR A 282 23.60 -4.68 46.23
C TYR A 282 24.60 -3.88 47.07
N ARG A 283 24.98 -2.67 46.62
CA ARG A 283 25.93 -1.78 47.32
C ARG A 283 25.28 -0.76 48.25
N SER A 284 23.96 -0.59 48.20
CA SER A 284 23.24 0.41 48.97
C SER A 284 22.71 -0.19 50.28
N ASP A 285 23.16 0.35 51.42
CA ASP A 285 22.71 -0.09 52.75
C ASP A 285 21.32 0.45 53.14
N ASN A 286 20.76 1.38 52.35
CA ASN A 286 19.47 2.00 52.64
C ASN A 286 18.30 1.15 52.10
N VAL A 287 17.80 0.27 52.96
CA VAL A 287 16.71 -0.67 52.65
C VAL A 287 15.44 0.02 52.13
N GLU A 288 15.11 1.22 52.63
CA GLU A 288 13.85 1.87 52.28
C GLU A 288 13.92 2.54 50.89
N GLU A 289 15.05 3.14 50.54
CA GLU A 289 15.29 3.68 49.20
C GLU A 289 15.46 2.56 48.16
N ASN A 290 16.09 1.44 48.52
CA ASN A 290 16.19 0.28 47.63
C ASN A 290 14.82 -0.31 47.28
N LYS A 291 13.89 -0.36 48.24
CA LYS A 291 12.50 -0.79 47.98
C LYS A 291 11.77 0.17 47.04
N LYS A 292 11.97 1.49 47.20
CA LYS A 292 11.38 2.49 46.30
C LYS A 292 11.96 2.37 44.89
N LEU A 293 13.27 2.19 44.77
CA LEU A 293 13.95 1.99 43.49
C LEU A 293 13.46 0.71 42.80
N MET A 294 13.38 -0.42 43.50
CA MET A 294 12.81 -1.64 42.92
C MET A 294 11.37 -1.45 42.45
N LYS A 295 10.53 -0.80 43.25
CA LYS A 295 9.14 -0.51 42.84
C LYS A 295 9.11 0.39 41.60
N LEU A 296 10.02 1.35 41.50
CA LEU A 296 10.12 2.25 40.35
C LEU A 296 10.63 1.52 39.11
N VAL A 297 11.64 0.65 39.24
CA VAL A 297 12.18 -0.17 38.15
C VAL A 297 11.14 -1.19 37.69
N ILE A 298 10.47 -1.90 38.59
CA ILE A 298 9.37 -2.81 38.27
C ILE A 298 8.22 -2.05 37.61
N LEU A 299 7.82 -0.90 38.14
CA LEU A 299 6.78 -0.07 37.53
C LEU A 299 7.21 0.45 36.15
N SER A 300 8.47 0.83 35.96
CA SER A 300 9.01 1.28 34.67
C SER A 300 9.05 0.12 33.67
N ILE A 301 9.41 -1.08 34.11
CA ILE A 301 9.33 -2.29 33.30
C ILE A 301 7.87 -2.60 32.99
N GLU A 302 6.93 -2.60 33.94
CA GLU A 302 5.50 -2.88 33.70
C GLU A 302 4.83 -1.84 32.79
N LEU A 303 5.20 -0.56 32.93
CA LEU A 303 4.71 0.54 32.09
C LEU A 303 5.25 0.48 30.66
N ASN A 304 6.47 -0.04 30.44
CA ASN A 304 7.10 -0.11 29.12
C ASN A 304 7.03 -1.50 28.45
N SER A 305 6.82 -2.57 29.22
CA SER A 305 6.63 -3.96 28.76
C SER A 305 5.19 -4.28 28.35
N THR A 306 4.28 -3.30 28.47
CA THR A 306 2.95 -3.38 27.88
C THR A 306 2.99 -2.74 26.49
N PRO A 307 3.12 -3.52 25.40
CA PRO A 307 3.14 -2.95 24.07
C PRO A 307 1.80 -2.24 23.80
N PHE A 308 1.91 -0.97 23.42
CA PHE A 308 0.79 -0.22 22.87
C PHE A 308 0.35 -0.92 21.57
N SER A 309 -0.77 -1.63 21.61
CA SER A 309 -1.35 -2.30 20.45
C SER A 309 -2.42 -1.41 19.82
N LEU A 310 -2.22 -1.07 18.56
CA LEU A 310 -3.24 -0.40 17.76
C LEU A 310 -4.27 -1.45 17.31
N THR A 311 -5.42 -1.50 17.98
CA THR A 311 -6.59 -2.20 17.47
C THR A 311 -7.38 -1.27 16.55
N GLY A 312 -7.74 -1.77 15.36
CA GLY A 312 -8.68 -1.11 14.46
C GLY A 312 -10.10 -1.23 14.98
N LEU A 313 -10.46 -0.43 16.00
CA LEU A 313 -11.82 -0.20 16.50
C LEU A 313 -12.73 -1.44 16.51
N ASN A 314 -12.29 -2.56 17.08
CA ASN A 314 -13.10 -3.77 17.32
C ASN A 314 -13.79 -4.43 16.11
N TYR A 315 -13.31 -4.26 14.86
CA TYR A 315 -14.01 -4.83 13.69
C TYR A 315 -13.21 -5.72 12.72
N PHE A 316 -11.87 -5.79 12.74
CA PHE A 316 -11.20 -6.78 11.87
C PHE A 316 -9.78 -7.18 12.29
N THR A 317 -9.51 -8.45 11.99
CA THR A 317 -8.22 -9.11 11.80
C THR A 317 -7.94 -9.13 10.29
N VAL A 318 -6.76 -8.69 9.86
CA VAL A 318 -6.29 -8.82 8.47
C VAL A 318 -6.17 -10.31 8.14
N THR A 319 -6.75 -10.83 7.04
CA THR A 319 -6.83 -12.30 6.87
C THR A 319 -5.47 -12.97 6.86
N LEU A 320 -5.40 -14.01 7.69
CA LEU A 320 -4.21 -14.53 8.35
C LEU A 320 -3.23 -15.14 7.35
N THR A 321 -3.56 -16.06 6.44
CA THR A 321 -2.57 -16.94 5.80
C THR A 321 -1.51 -16.29 4.89
N SER A 322 -1.85 -15.26 4.11
CA SER A 322 -0.87 -14.62 3.19
C SER A 322 -0.03 -13.58 3.91
N VAL A 323 -0.66 -12.80 4.79
CA VAL A 323 0.03 -11.92 5.72
C VAL A 323 0.84 -12.74 6.73
N VAL A 324 0.36 -13.90 7.18
CA VAL A 324 1.07 -14.85 8.05
C VAL A 324 2.12 -15.64 7.32
N LYS A 325 2.06 -15.89 6.01
CA LYS A 325 3.22 -16.43 5.29
C LYS A 325 4.32 -15.39 5.11
N ILE A 326 3.95 -14.13 4.86
CA ILE A 326 4.91 -13.02 4.77
C ILE A 326 5.47 -12.69 6.17
N VAL A 327 4.60 -12.64 7.19
CA VAL A 327 4.94 -12.44 8.60
C VAL A 327 5.62 -13.67 9.18
N GLN A 328 5.31 -14.91 8.82
CA GLN A 328 6.05 -16.13 9.20
C GLN A 328 7.37 -16.20 8.47
N GLY A 329 7.48 -15.79 7.21
CA GLY A 329 8.76 -15.66 6.52
C GLY A 329 9.65 -14.64 7.22
N ALA A 330 9.10 -13.47 7.53
CA ALA A 330 9.76 -12.43 8.30
C ALA A 330 10.05 -12.87 9.75
N PHE A 331 9.15 -13.61 10.41
CA PHE A 331 9.33 -14.17 11.75
C PHE A 331 10.32 -15.32 11.76
N SER A 332 10.37 -16.19 10.75
CA SER A 332 11.35 -17.26 10.64
C SER A 332 12.74 -16.70 10.38
N TYR A 333 12.84 -15.63 9.58
CA TYR A 333 14.07 -14.87 9.40
C TYR A 333 14.48 -14.14 10.68
N PHE A 334 13.53 -13.51 11.39
CA PHE A 334 13.72 -12.89 12.69
C PHE A 334 14.18 -13.89 13.75
N THR A 335 13.50 -15.04 13.88
CA THR A 335 13.87 -16.12 14.81
C THR A 335 15.23 -16.71 14.46
N PHE A 336 15.56 -16.84 13.17
CA PHE A 336 16.89 -17.26 12.71
C PHE A 336 17.98 -16.26 13.11
N LEU A 337 17.77 -14.96 12.88
CA LEU A 337 18.70 -13.90 13.32
C LEU A 337 18.88 -13.89 14.84
N THR A 338 17.80 -14.03 15.62
CA THR A 338 17.89 -14.11 17.10
C THR A 338 18.61 -15.38 17.57
N SER A 339 18.55 -16.49 16.81
CA SER A 339 19.27 -17.73 17.15
C SER A 339 20.77 -17.67 16.81
N MET A 340 21.16 -16.84 15.84
CA MET A 340 22.57 -16.61 15.50
C MET A 340 23.22 -15.57 16.40
N SER A 341 22.48 -14.64 17.01
CA SER A 341 23.03 -13.67 17.98
C SER A 341 23.09 -14.20 19.41
N SER A 342 22.64 -15.44 19.66
CA SER A 342 22.69 -16.13 20.96
C SER A 342 23.79 -17.19 21.06
N ASN A 343 24.72 -17.23 20.08
CA ASN A 343 26.03 -17.87 20.15
C ASN A 343 27.10 -16.81 19.98
#